data_AF-A0A8C8YES0-F1
#
_entry.id   AF-A0A8C8YES0-F1
#
_cell.length_a   1.000
_cell.length_b   1.000
_cell.length_c   1.000
_cell.angle_alpha   90.00
_cell.angle_beta   90.00
_cell.angle_gamma   90.00
#
_symmetry.space_group_name_H-M   'P 1'
#
loop_
_entity.id
_entity.type
_entity.pdbx_description
1 polymer ?
#
loop_
_entity_poly.entity_id
_entity_poly.type
_entity_poly.pdbx_seq_one_letter_code
_entity_poly.pdbx_strand_id
1 'polypeptide(L)'
;MKAAGILALIGCLVTSTESKVYTRCKLAKIFARAGLDNYGGFSLGNWICMAYYESGYNTTAQAVLDDGSVDYGIFQINSFTWCRYERLQEKNHCHVACSGTVLICQKHYPQEQRHES
;
A
#
# COMPACT_ATOMS: atom_id res chain seq x y z
N MET A 1 38.61 -24.14 -8.54
CA MET A 1 38.05 -22.79 -8.79
C MET A 1 36.64 -22.75 -9.41
N LYS A 2 35.95 -23.90 -9.63
CA LYS A 2 34.59 -23.91 -10.19
C LYS A 2 33.47 -23.89 -9.13
N ALA A 3 33.70 -24.54 -7.98
CA ALA A 3 32.70 -24.63 -6.91
C ALA A 3 32.43 -23.27 -6.22
N ALA A 4 33.46 -22.43 -6.06
CA ALA A 4 33.33 -21.11 -5.44
C ALA A 4 32.44 -20.16 -6.26
N GLY A 5 32.49 -20.21 -7.59
CA GLY A 5 31.64 -19.40 -8.47
C GLY A 5 30.17 -19.83 -8.43
N ILE A 6 29.90 -21.13 -8.28
CA ILE A 6 28.54 -21.68 -8.17
C ILE A 6 27.91 -21.30 -6.82
N LEU A 7 28.67 -21.35 -5.72
CA LEU A 7 28.22 -20.92 -4.40
C LEU A 7 27.90 -19.42 -4.34
N ALA A 8 28.69 -18.58 -5.04
CA ALA A 8 28.43 -17.14 -5.13
C ALA A 8 27.15 -16.81 -5.93
N LEU A 9 26.86 -17.55 -7.00
CA LEU A 9 25.64 -17.37 -7.81
C LEU A 9 24.36 -17.74 -7.05
N ILE A 10 24.41 -18.77 -6.20
CA ILE A 10 23.24 -19.21 -5.41
C ILE A 10 22.91 -18.21 -4.28
N GLY A 11 23.92 -17.52 -3.73
CA GLY A 11 23.73 -16.51 -2.68
C GLY A 11 22.96 -15.24 -3.13
N CYS A 12 22.96 -14.93 -4.44
CA CYS A 12 22.28 -13.75 -4.99
C CYS A 12 20.78 -13.92 -5.26
N LEU A 13 20.21 -15.13 -5.07
CA LEU A 13 18.78 -15.40 -5.35
C LEU A 13 17.85 -15.18 -4.16
N VAL A 14 18.33 -14.64 -3.04
CA VAL A 14 17.45 -14.26 -1.92
C VAL A 14 16.71 -12.98 -2.27
N THR A 15 15.71 -13.10 -3.15
CA THR A 15 14.72 -12.06 -3.37
C THR A 15 13.83 -12.01 -2.13
N SER A 16 13.88 -10.92 -1.38
CA SER A 16 12.96 -10.68 -0.28
C SER A 16 11.56 -10.50 -0.87
N THR A 17 10.74 -11.55 -0.86
CA THR A 17 9.32 -11.40 -1.13
C THR A 17 8.70 -10.72 0.09
N GLU A 18 8.40 -9.43 -0.02
CA GLU A 18 7.57 -8.74 0.97
C GLU A 18 6.25 -9.53 1.09
N SER A 19 5.94 -9.98 2.30
CA SER A 19 4.67 -10.67 2.58
C SER A 19 3.51 -9.80 2.13
N LYS A 20 2.61 -10.39 1.34
CA LYS A 20 1.37 -9.74 0.89
C LYS A 20 0.39 -9.49 2.04
N VAL A 21 0.51 -10.21 3.15
CA VAL A 21 -0.30 -9.99 4.36
C VAL A 21 0.62 -9.59 5.50
N TYR A 22 0.38 -8.42 6.08
CA TYR A 22 1.17 -7.95 7.21
C TYR A 22 0.60 -8.42 8.54
N THR A 23 1.47 -8.60 9.54
CA THR A 23 1.02 -8.72 10.94
C THR A 23 0.63 -7.34 11.47
N ARG A 24 -0.29 -7.29 12.44
CA ARG A 24 -0.77 -6.04 13.05
C ARG A 24 0.38 -5.09 13.46
N CYS A 25 1.37 -5.60 14.19
CA CYS A 25 2.48 -4.77 14.68
C CYS A 25 3.46 -4.36 13.57
N LYS A 26 3.70 -5.20 12.56
CA LYS A 26 4.53 -4.82 11.39
C LYS A 26 3.83 -3.70 10.62
N LEU A 27 2.53 -3.82 10.41
CA LEU A 27 1.72 -2.80 9.75
C LEU A 27 1.69 -1.49 10.54
N ALA A 28 1.49 -1.54 11.85
CA ALA A 28 1.52 -0.36 12.71
C ALA A 28 2.85 0.41 12.61
N LYS A 29 3.98 -0.30 12.54
CA LYS A 29 5.29 0.34 12.31
C LYS A 29 5.39 0.99 10.94
N ILE A 30 4.85 0.36 9.90
CA ILE A 30 4.83 0.92 8.53
C ILE A 30 3.96 2.18 8.51
N PHE A 31 2.74 2.12 9.05
CA PHE A 31 1.81 3.25 9.08
C PHE A 31 2.34 4.42 9.92
N ALA A 32 2.96 4.15 11.07
CA ALA A 32 3.62 5.18 11.86
C ALA A 32 4.75 5.88 11.08
N ARG A 33 5.61 5.11 10.39
CA ARG A 33 6.68 5.67 9.54
C ARG A 33 6.14 6.45 8.33
N ALA A 34 4.96 6.08 7.83
CA ALA A 34 4.25 6.78 6.77
C ALA A 34 3.51 8.04 7.26
N GLY A 35 3.55 8.35 8.56
CA GLY A 35 2.93 9.55 9.14
C GLY A 35 1.42 9.45 9.30
N LEU A 36 0.85 8.25 9.40
CA LEU A 36 -0.59 8.06 9.59
C LEU A 36 -1.07 8.33 11.03
N ASP A 37 -0.16 8.36 12.01
CA ASP A 37 -0.55 8.66 13.38
C ASP A 37 -0.97 10.13 13.51
N ASN A 38 -2.21 10.36 13.98
CA ASN A 38 -2.90 11.66 14.01
C ASN A 38 -3.18 12.28 12.63
N TYR A 39 -2.97 11.56 11.53
CA TYR A 39 -3.33 12.04 10.20
C TYR A 39 -4.86 12.19 10.10
N GLY A 40 -5.31 13.38 9.71
CA GLY A 40 -6.74 13.71 9.66
C GLY A 40 -7.45 13.66 11.03
N GLY A 41 -6.71 13.73 12.14
CA GLY A 41 -7.26 13.62 13.50
C GLY A 41 -7.54 12.18 13.95
N PHE A 42 -7.14 11.18 13.16
CA PHE A 42 -7.31 9.77 13.52
C PHE A 42 -6.01 9.18 14.09
N SER A 43 -6.11 8.51 15.24
CA SER A 43 -4.98 7.78 15.82
C SER A 43 -4.51 6.64 14.91
N LEU A 44 -3.26 6.21 15.08
CA LEU A 44 -2.72 5.03 14.39
C LEU A 44 -3.61 3.78 14.54
N GLY A 45 -4.27 3.63 15.69
CA GLY A 45 -5.18 2.51 15.95
C GLY A 45 -6.37 2.47 15.00
N ASN A 46 -6.90 3.62 14.58
CA ASN A 46 -8.01 3.69 13.63
C ASN A 46 -7.59 3.18 12.25
N TRP A 47 -6.42 3.57 11.77
CA TRP A 47 -5.87 3.10 10.49
C TRP A 47 -5.60 1.60 10.51
N ILE A 48 -5.11 1.07 11.63
CA ILE A 48 -4.91 -0.38 11.80
C ILE A 48 -6.23 -1.13 11.84
N CYS A 49 -7.24 -0.59 12.52
CA CYS A 49 -8.57 -1.18 12.54
C CYS A 49 -9.17 -1.25 11.13
N MET A 50 -9.13 -0.13 10.41
CA MET A 50 -9.63 -0.05 9.03
C MET A 50 -8.94 -1.06 8.11
N ALA A 51 -7.61 -1.12 8.11
CA ALA A 51 -6.86 -2.09 7.30
C ALA A 51 -7.21 -3.56 7.60
N TYR A 52 -7.60 -3.87 8.83
CA TYR A 52 -8.04 -5.22 9.19
C TYR A 52 -9.40 -5.56 8.59
N TYR A 53 -10.37 -4.67 8.75
CA TYR A 53 -11.74 -4.91 8.30
C TYR A 53 -11.89 -4.81 6.78
N GLU A 54 -11.08 -3.99 6.11
CA GLU A 54 -11.10 -3.87 4.66
C GLU A 54 -10.45 -5.07 3.95
N SER A 55 -9.30 -5.57 4.45
CA SER A 55 -8.54 -6.57 3.69
C SER A 55 -7.87 -7.66 4.52
N GLY A 56 -8.04 -7.67 5.84
CA GLY A 56 -7.30 -8.57 6.72
C GLY A 56 -5.79 -8.32 6.67
N TYR A 57 -5.37 -7.06 6.48
CA TYR A 57 -3.97 -6.65 6.26
C TYR A 57 -3.33 -7.16 4.97
N ASN A 58 -4.11 -7.63 4.00
CA ASN A 58 -3.62 -8.05 2.69
C ASN A 58 -3.43 -6.82 1.77
N THR A 59 -2.19 -6.53 1.39
CA THR A 59 -1.82 -5.43 0.48
C THR A 59 -2.15 -5.70 -0.98
N THR A 60 -2.51 -6.93 -1.32
CA THR A 60 -2.87 -7.36 -2.67
C THR A 60 -4.34 -7.77 -2.80
N ALA A 61 -5.15 -7.49 -1.77
CA ALA A 61 -6.58 -7.76 -1.81
C ALA A 61 -7.24 -7.04 -2.98
N GLN A 62 -8.18 -7.73 -3.62
CA GLN A 62 -8.98 -7.22 -4.71
C GLN A 62 -10.41 -7.72 -4.54
N ALA A 63 -11.38 -6.83 -4.70
CA ALA A 63 -12.80 -7.16 -4.71
C ALA A 63 -13.46 -6.52 -5.94
N VAL A 64 -14.17 -7.33 -6.73
CA VAL A 64 -14.96 -6.85 -7.87
C VAL A 64 -16.36 -6.52 -7.36
N LEU A 65 -16.84 -5.31 -7.66
CA LEU A 65 -18.17 -4.84 -7.27
C LEU A 65 -19.18 -5.06 -8.40
N ASP A 66 -20.47 -4.96 -8.06
CA ASP A 66 -21.58 -5.20 -9.00
C ASP A 66 -21.60 -4.22 -10.19
N ASP A 67 -21.07 -3.01 -10.01
CA ASP A 67 -20.92 -2.01 -11.07
C ASP A 67 -19.70 -2.27 -11.98
N GLY A 68 -18.96 -3.35 -11.72
CA GLY A 68 -17.76 -3.75 -12.44
C GLY A 68 -16.49 -2.97 -12.06
N SER A 69 -16.58 -2.01 -11.13
CA SER A 69 -15.40 -1.40 -10.52
C SER A 69 -14.70 -2.40 -9.58
N VAL A 70 -13.44 -2.10 -9.23
CA VAL A 70 -12.61 -2.99 -8.42
C VAL A 70 -11.98 -2.18 -7.29
N ASP A 71 -12.04 -2.74 -6.09
CA ASP A 71 -11.39 -2.20 -4.91
C ASP A 71 -10.02 -2.86 -4.72
N TYR A 72 -8.99 -2.04 -4.45
CA TYR A 72 -7.60 -2.50 -4.43
C TYR A 72 -6.90 -2.28 -3.10
N GLY A 73 -6.10 -3.28 -2.74
CA GLY A 73 -5.07 -3.19 -1.71
C GLY A 73 -5.61 -3.13 -0.29
N ILE A 74 -4.79 -2.60 0.60
CA ILE A 74 -4.98 -2.72 2.05
C ILE A 74 -6.17 -1.91 2.59
N PHE A 75 -6.58 -0.89 1.85
CA PHE A 75 -7.71 -0.02 2.19
C PHE A 75 -8.84 -0.10 1.16
N GLN A 76 -8.83 -1.11 0.29
CA GLN A 76 -9.88 -1.33 -0.72
C GLN A 76 -10.21 -0.05 -1.51
N ILE A 77 -9.17 0.60 -2.07
CA ILE A 77 -9.30 1.84 -2.83
C ILE A 77 -9.96 1.56 -4.19
N ASN A 78 -11.13 2.15 -4.42
CA ASN A 78 -11.96 1.90 -5.59
C ASN A 78 -11.43 2.52 -6.91
N SER A 79 -11.43 1.74 -8.00
CA SER A 79 -10.95 2.20 -9.32
C SER A 79 -11.85 3.18 -10.06
N PHE A 80 -13.16 3.21 -9.78
CA PHE A 80 -14.03 4.17 -10.45
C PHE A 80 -13.68 5.62 -10.06
N THR A 81 -13.31 5.84 -8.80
CA THR A 81 -13.14 7.17 -8.23
C THR A 81 -11.67 7.56 -7.99
N TRP A 82 -10.87 6.65 -7.45
CA TRP A 82 -9.63 7.05 -6.77
C TRP A 82 -8.37 6.78 -7.57
N CYS A 83 -8.24 5.61 -8.18
CA CYS A 83 -7.05 5.20 -8.93
C CYS A 83 -7.40 4.84 -10.39
N ARG A 84 -6.40 4.68 -11.26
CA ARG A 84 -6.58 4.24 -12.65
C ARG A 84 -5.97 2.86 -12.90
N TYR A 85 -6.68 1.96 -13.55
CA TYR A 85 -6.11 0.70 -14.05
C TYR A 85 -6.06 0.73 -15.59
N GLU A 86 -7.20 0.56 -16.26
CA GLU A 86 -7.23 0.48 -17.73
C GLU A 86 -8.48 1.13 -18.36
N ARG A 87 -9.44 1.66 -17.58
CA ARG A 87 -10.69 2.19 -18.14
C ARG A 87 -10.63 3.71 -18.33
N LEU A 88 -11.13 4.18 -19.49
CA LEU A 88 -11.15 5.61 -19.86
C LEU A 88 -12.05 6.48 -18.95
N GLN A 89 -13.02 5.89 -18.23
CA GLN A 89 -13.97 6.64 -17.39
C GLN A 89 -13.56 6.76 -15.91
N GLU A 90 -12.36 6.32 -15.54
CA GLU A 90 -11.86 6.39 -14.15
C GLU A 90 -11.39 7.81 -13.81
N LYS A 91 -11.96 8.40 -12.74
CA LYS A 91 -11.69 9.79 -12.32
C LYS A 91 -10.24 9.99 -11.88
N ASN A 92 -9.67 8.97 -11.21
CA ASN A 92 -8.29 8.95 -10.72
C ASN A 92 -7.92 10.18 -9.85
N HIS A 93 -8.73 10.47 -8.83
CA HIS A 93 -8.47 11.62 -7.94
C HIS A 93 -7.13 11.55 -7.19
N CYS A 94 -6.55 10.36 -7.06
CA CYS A 94 -5.24 10.16 -6.43
C CYS A 94 -4.09 10.30 -7.41
N HIS A 95 -4.35 10.39 -8.73
CA HIS A 95 -3.35 10.44 -9.78
C HIS A 95 -2.34 9.28 -9.74
N VAL A 96 -2.80 8.06 -9.40
CA VAL A 96 -1.97 6.85 -9.29
C VAL A 96 -2.58 5.67 -10.03
N ALA A 97 -1.74 4.69 -10.38
CA ALA A 97 -2.22 3.41 -10.88
C ALA A 97 -2.76 2.53 -9.75
N CYS A 98 -3.87 1.82 -9.97
CA CYS A 98 -4.44 0.88 -8.97
C CYS A 98 -3.52 -0.32 -8.70
N SER A 99 -2.63 -0.65 -9.65
CA SER A 99 -1.66 -1.75 -9.54
C SER A 99 -0.43 -1.44 -8.69
N GLY A 100 -0.26 -0.18 -8.27
CA GLY A 100 0.80 0.21 -7.36
C GLY A 100 0.51 -0.29 -5.94
N THR A 101 1.55 -0.53 -5.15
CA THR A 101 1.47 -0.70 -3.69
C THR A 101 1.02 0.61 -3.03
N VAL A 102 -0.16 1.10 -3.40
CA VAL A 102 -0.77 2.33 -2.93
C VAL A 102 -1.27 2.02 -1.54
N LEU A 103 -0.40 2.28 -0.57
CA LEU A 103 -0.78 2.21 0.82
C LEU A 103 -1.78 3.32 1.14
N ILE A 104 -1.79 4.46 0.44
CA ILE A 104 -2.62 5.62 0.80
C ILE A 104 -2.84 6.52 -0.43
N CYS A 105 -4.08 6.94 -0.68
CA CYS A 105 -4.37 8.11 -1.53
C CYS A 105 -4.07 9.38 -0.73
N GLN A 106 -2.80 9.76 -0.63
CA GLN A 106 -2.46 11.03 -0.01
C GLN A 106 -2.81 12.13 -1.00
N LYS A 107 -3.75 13.01 -0.63
CA LYS A 107 -3.74 14.36 -1.23
C LYS A 107 -2.33 14.87 -1.04
N HIS A 108 -1.66 15.29 -2.12
CA HIS A 108 -0.44 16.07 -2.01
C HIS A 108 -0.75 17.30 -1.12
N TYR A 109 -0.49 17.19 0.17
CA TYR A 109 -0.11 18.34 0.96
C TYR A 109 1.39 18.51 0.68
N PRO A 110 1.85 19.69 0.22
CA PRO A 110 3.24 19.88 -0.15
C PRO A 110 4.12 19.52 1.05
N GLN A 111 5.13 18.68 0.80
CA GLN A 111 6.15 18.23 1.76
C GLN A 111 7.13 19.36 2.12
N GLU A 112 6.64 20.57 2.41
CA GLU A 112 7.44 21.79 2.64
C GLU A 112 7.35 22.29 4.11
N GLN A 113 7.07 21.42 5.09
CA GLN A 113 7.02 21.84 6.51
C GLN A 113 7.55 20.76 7.47
N ARG A 114 8.70 20.16 7.16
CA ARG A 114 9.48 19.38 8.16
C ARG A 114 10.77 20.08 8.63
N HIS A 115 10.91 21.37 8.33
CA HIS A 115 11.99 22.18 8.86
C HIS A 115 11.44 23.57 9.21
N GLU A 116 10.77 23.69 10.35
CA GLU A 116 10.85 24.89 11.20
C GLU A 116 10.17 24.64 12.56
N SER A 117 10.85 25.13 13.61
CA SER A 117 10.64 25.04 15.07
C SER A 117 10.94 23.71 15.75
#